data_AF-A0A836TVA4-F1
#
_entry.id   AF-A0A836TVA4-F1
#
_cell.length_a   1.000
_cell.length_b   1.000
_cell.length_c   1.000
_cell.angle_alpha   90.00
_cell.angle_beta   90.00
_cell.angle_gamma   90.00
#
_symmetry.space_group_name_H-M   'P 1'
#
loop_
_entity.id
_entity.type
_entity.pdbx_description
1 polymer ?
#
loop_
_entity_poly.entity_id
_entity_poly.type
_entity_poly.pdbx_seq_one_letter_code
_entity_poly.pdbx_strand_id
1 'polypeptide(L)'
;MASAKHFHIDEVAPAVWAEFLSNAVGATIFSDADWVQDAALASGGTPRLLGAWDGDHLVAGVAGVYRRTADRTQPQKGHRAPGGTLG
;
A
#
# COMPACT_ATOMS: atom_id res chain seq x y z
N MET A 1 6.81 10.29 -27.36
CA MET A 1 6.95 9.40 -26.19
C MET A 1 7.60 10.20 -25.09
N ALA A 2 6.84 10.64 -24.08
CA ALA A 2 7.38 11.40 -22.96
C ALA A 2 8.17 10.46 -22.03
N SER A 3 9.33 10.95 -21.58
CA SER A 3 10.26 10.23 -20.71
C SER A 3 9.60 9.86 -19.37
N ALA A 4 9.86 8.66 -18.86
CA ALA A 4 9.31 8.11 -17.61
C ALA A 4 9.74 8.85 -16.30
N LYS A 5 10.19 10.11 -16.39
CA LYS A 5 10.56 10.98 -15.27
C LYS A 5 9.46 11.97 -14.84
N HIS A 6 8.29 11.93 -15.47
CA HIS A 6 7.25 12.96 -15.25
C HIS A 6 6.34 12.68 -14.04
N PHE A 7 6.18 11.43 -13.63
CA PHE A 7 5.17 11.07 -12.63
C PHE A 7 5.74 11.04 -11.21
N HIS A 8 5.12 11.80 -10.31
CA HIS A 8 5.34 11.74 -8.86
C HIS A 8 4.30 10.81 -8.21
N ILE A 9 4.70 10.03 -7.20
CA ILE A 9 3.78 9.13 -6.47
C ILE A 9 3.61 9.64 -5.05
N ASP A 10 2.36 9.89 -4.64
CA ASP A 10 2.04 10.37 -3.30
C ASP A 10 0.69 9.85 -2.79
N GLU A 11 0.46 10.04 -1.49
CA GLU A 11 -0.85 9.88 -0.89
C GLU A 11 -1.84 10.92 -1.43
N VAL A 12 -3.04 10.46 -1.74
CA VAL A 12 -4.12 11.30 -2.27
C VAL A 12 -5.14 11.56 -1.16
N ALA A 13 -5.48 12.83 -0.94
CA ALA A 13 -6.56 13.18 -0.03
C ALA A 13 -7.90 12.59 -0.50
N PRO A 14 -8.76 12.08 0.39
CA PRO A 14 -10.01 11.41 0.00
C PRO A 14 -10.92 12.25 -0.91
N ALA A 15 -10.99 13.57 -0.70
CA ALA A 15 -11.80 14.46 -1.55
C ALA A 15 -11.29 14.52 -3.00
N VAL A 16 -9.96 14.61 -3.19
CA VAL A 16 -9.33 14.63 -4.52
C VAL A 16 -9.49 13.27 -5.21
N TRP A 17 -9.40 12.18 -4.43
CA TRP A 17 -9.63 10.83 -4.93
C TRP A 17 -11.06 10.62 -5.42
N ALA A 18 -12.06 11.10 -4.67
CA ALA A 18 -13.46 11.00 -5.06
C ALA A 18 -13.75 11.76 -6.36
N GLU A 19 -13.19 12.96 -6.52
CA GLU A 19 -13.29 13.72 -7.77
C GLU A 19 -12.64 12.98 -8.95
N PHE A 20 -11.46 12.43 -8.75
CA PHE A 20 -10.77 11.63 -9.77
C PHE A 20 -11.60 10.40 -10.21
N LEU A 21 -12.16 9.65 -9.26
CA LEU A 21 -12.97 8.46 -9.57
C LEU A 21 -14.24 8.78 -10.36
N SER A 22 -14.84 9.96 -10.14
CA SER A 22 -16.06 10.36 -10.86
C SER A 22 -15.88 10.44 -12.38
N ASN A 23 -14.63 10.59 -12.84
CA ASN A 23 -14.28 10.72 -14.26
C ASN A 23 -13.37 9.59 -14.78
N ALA A 24 -12.94 8.65 -13.92
CA ALA A 24 -11.96 7.64 -14.29
C ALA A 24 -12.61 6.45 -15.04
N VAL A 25 -12.17 6.21 -16.28
CA VAL A 25 -12.67 5.10 -17.13
C VAL A 25 -12.44 3.71 -16.50
N GLY A 26 -11.46 3.57 -15.61
CA GLY A 26 -11.12 2.32 -14.92
C GLY A 26 -11.61 2.25 -13.46
N ALA A 27 -12.46 3.17 -13.01
CA ALA A 27 -12.98 3.14 -11.65
C ALA A 27 -13.78 1.86 -11.39
N THR A 28 -13.56 1.25 -10.23
CA THR A 28 -14.34 0.11 -9.77
C THR A 28 -14.83 0.35 -8.34
N ILE A 29 -15.79 -0.43 -7.87
CA ILE A 29 -16.24 -0.38 -6.47
C ILE A 29 -15.08 -0.59 -5.47
N PHE A 30 -14.05 -1.34 -5.86
CA PHE A 30 -12.86 -1.57 -5.02
C PHE A 30 -11.93 -0.36 -4.92
N SER A 31 -12.13 0.64 -5.78
CA SER A 31 -11.37 1.88 -5.78
C SER A 31 -11.97 2.90 -4.81
N ASP A 32 -13.22 2.74 -4.39
CA ASP A 32 -13.94 3.70 -3.56
C ASP A 32 -13.33 3.81 -2.15
N ALA A 33 -13.21 5.03 -1.63
CA ALA A 33 -12.57 5.28 -0.33
C ALA A 33 -13.35 4.63 0.83
N ASP A 34 -14.68 4.61 0.77
CA ASP A 34 -15.52 3.99 1.80
C ASP A 34 -15.37 2.46 1.75
N TRP A 35 -15.30 1.89 0.55
CA TRP A 35 -15.03 0.45 0.40
C TRP A 35 -13.66 0.08 0.98
N VAL A 36 -12.63 0.89 0.73
CA VAL A 36 -11.27 0.66 1.25
C VAL A 36 -11.24 0.81 2.77
N GLN A 37 -12.02 1.74 3.32
CA GLN A 37 -12.18 1.91 4.75
C GLN A 37 -12.83 0.68 5.39
N ASP A 38 -13.90 0.15 4.81
CA ASP A 38 -14.55 -1.09 5.27
C ASP A 38 -13.61 -2.29 5.19
N ALA A 39 -12.86 -2.41 4.09
CA ALA A 39 -11.84 -3.43 3.93
C ALA A 39 -10.73 -3.30 4.99
N ALA A 40 -10.33 -2.08 5.35
CA ALA A 40 -9.35 -1.83 6.40
C ALA A 40 -9.87 -2.27 7.77
N LEU A 41 -11.13 -1.96 8.10
CA LEU A 41 -11.78 -2.39 9.34
C LEU A 41 -11.88 -3.92 9.42
N ALA A 42 -12.36 -4.58 8.37
CA ALA A 42 -12.51 -6.03 8.32
C ALA A 42 -11.17 -6.77 8.40
N SER A 43 -10.10 -6.14 7.90
CA SER A 43 -8.77 -6.72 7.84
C SER A 43 -7.87 -6.29 9.01
N GLY A 44 -8.22 -5.29 9.79
CA GLY A 44 -7.32 -4.69 10.78
C GLY A 44 -6.08 -4.03 10.16
N GLY A 45 -6.23 -3.48 8.95
CA GLY A 45 -5.18 -2.76 8.25
C GLY A 45 -5.40 -1.24 8.24
N THR A 46 -4.56 -0.53 7.50
CA THR A 46 -4.67 0.92 7.30
C THR A 46 -5.02 1.21 5.84
N PRO A 47 -6.08 1.98 5.56
CA PRO A 47 -6.45 2.36 4.20
C PRO A 47 -5.37 3.28 3.60
N ARG A 48 -5.11 3.15 2.31
CA ARG A 48 -4.18 3.99 1.55
C ARG A 48 -4.74 4.27 0.17
N LEU A 49 -4.65 5.53 -0.24
CA LEU A 49 -4.97 6.00 -1.59
C LEU A 49 -3.67 6.56 -2.16
N LEU A 50 -3.11 5.91 -3.18
CA LEU A 50 -1.87 6.34 -3.82
C LEU A 50 -2.15 6.78 -5.25
N GLY A 51 -1.61 7.94 -5.60
CA GLY A 51 -1.81 8.57 -6.90
C GLY A 51 -0.50 8.74 -7.65
N ALA A 52 -0.58 8.67 -8.98
CA ALA A 52 0.46 9.12 -9.89
C ALA A 52 0.09 10.49 -10.44
N TRP A 53 0.99 11.45 -10.27
CA TRP A 53 0.78 12.86 -10.56
C TRP A 53 1.67 13.34 -11.71
N ASP A 54 1.10 13.99 -12.72
CA ASP A 54 1.82 14.76 -13.73
C ASP A 54 1.64 16.25 -13.44
N GLY A 55 2.62 16.86 -12.77
CA GLY A 55 2.43 18.17 -12.14
C GLY A 55 1.33 18.10 -11.08
N ASP A 56 0.31 18.96 -11.20
CA ASP A 56 -0.84 19.00 -10.29
C ASP A 56 -1.99 18.07 -10.72
N HIS A 57 -1.81 17.31 -11.80
CA HIS A 57 -2.86 16.48 -12.37
C HIS A 57 -2.71 15.00 -11.95
N LEU A 58 -3.70 14.46 -11.26
CA LEU A 58 -3.78 13.04 -10.91
C LEU A 58 -4.19 12.23 -12.14
N VAL A 59 -3.28 11.38 -12.64
CA VAL A 59 -3.47 10.63 -13.90
C VAL A 59 -3.83 9.17 -13.70
N ALA A 60 -3.46 8.59 -12.57
CA ALA A 60 -3.72 7.20 -12.22
C ALA A 60 -3.64 7.02 -10.71
N GLY A 61 -4.16 5.91 -10.19
CA GLY A 61 -3.92 5.57 -8.80
C GLY A 61 -4.39 4.18 -8.42
N VAL A 62 -4.06 3.81 -7.19
CA VAL A 62 -4.45 2.55 -6.57
C VAL A 62 -4.98 2.86 -5.17
N ALA A 63 -6.12 2.28 -4.85
CA ALA A 63 -6.64 2.24 -3.50
C ALA A 63 -6.43 0.84 -2.90
N GLY A 64 -6.14 0.77 -1.62
CA GLY A 64 -5.97 -0.52 -0.96
C GLY A 64 -5.71 -0.41 0.52
N VAL A 65 -5.47 -1.56 1.13
CA VAL A 65 -5.19 -1.68 2.55
C VAL A 65 -3.76 -2.14 2.75
N TYR A 66 -3.00 -1.38 3.53
CA TYR A 66 -1.66 -1.76 3.96
C TYR A 66 -1.72 -2.41 5.34
N ARG A 67 -1.00 -3.52 5.50
CA ARG A 67 -0.62 -4.04 6.82
C ARG A 67 0.89 -4.02 6.91
N ARG A 68 1.43 -3.40 7.95
CA ARG A 68 2.85 -3.57 8.29
C ARG A 68 3.01 -5.01 8.75
N THR A 69 3.67 -5.84 7.95
CA THR A 69 4.14 -7.14 8.45
C THR A 69 5.06 -6.82 9.63
N ALA A 70 4.70 -7.26 10.84
CA ALA A 70 5.61 -7.20 11.97
C ALA A 70 6.93 -7.82 11.52
N ASP A 71 8.04 -7.14 11.81
CA ASP A 71 9.39 -7.58 11.49
C ASP A 71 9.48 -9.09 11.63
N ARG A 72 9.71 -9.79 10.50
CA ARG A 72 10.27 -11.13 10.58
C ARG A 72 11.64 -10.93 11.20
N THR A 73 11.69 -10.98 12.53
CA THR A 73 12.91 -11.22 13.27
C THR A 73 13.47 -12.50 12.67
N GLN A 74 14.50 -12.33 11.85
CA GLN A 74 15.28 -13.41 11.28
C GLN A 74 15.65 -14.32 12.47
N PRO A 75 15.35 -15.62 12.46
CA PRO A 75 15.79 -16.49 13.55
C PRO A 75 17.30 -16.36 13.62
N GLN A 76 17.82 -15.89 14.75
CA GLN A 76 19.26 -15.81 14.98
C GLN A 76 19.82 -17.22 14.79
N LYS A 77 20.53 -17.44 13.67
CA LYS A 77 21.46 -18.55 13.54
C LYS A 77 22.57 -18.31 14.54
N GLY A 78 22.55 -19.00 15.67
CA GLY A 78 23.74 -19.00 16.54
C GLY A 78 23.55 -19.46 17.98
N HIS A 79 23.34 -20.77 18.18
CA HIS A 79 24.17 -21.48 19.15
C HIS A 79 24.13 -22.99 18.87
N ARG A 80 25.21 -23.51 18.28
CA ARG A 80 25.51 -24.94 18.40
C ARG A 80 25.81 -25.20 19.86
N ALA A 81 25.08 -26.12 20.48
CA ALA A 81 25.49 -26.70 21.75
C ALA A 81 26.85 -27.40 21.55
N PRO A 82 27.89 -27.09 22.35
CA PRO A 82 29.08 -27.91 22.34
C PRO A 82 28.81 -29.16 23.17
N GLY A 83 28.96 -30.32 22.52
CA GLY A 83 29.69 -31.47 23.08
C GLY A 83 29.06 -32.21 24.24
N GLY A 84 28.83 -33.50 24.04
CA GLY A 84 28.43 -34.41 25.10
C GLY A 84 29.50 -34.63 26.16
N THR A 85 29.09 -35.25 27.25
CA THR A 85 29.94 -36.14 28.03
C THR A 85 29.04 -37.22 28.61
N LEU A 86 29.23 -38.47 28.14
CA LEU A 86 28.83 -39.66 28.88
C LEU A 86 29.86 -39.85 29.98
N GLY A 87 29.40 -39.91 31.23
CA GLY A 87 30.16 -40.27 32.42
C GLY A 87 29.17 -40.78 33.47
#